data_AF-A0A014KWY6-F1
#
_entry.id   AF-A0A014KWY6-F1
#
_cell.length_a   1.000
_cell.length_b   1.000
_cell.length_c   1.000
_cell.angle_alpha   90.00
_cell.angle_beta   90.00
_cell.angle_gamma   90.00
#
_symmetry.space_group_name_H-M   'P 1'
#
loop_
_entity.id
_entity.type
_entity.pdbx_description
1 polymer ?
#
loop_
_entity_poly.entity_id
_entity_poly.type
_entity_poly.pdbx_seq_one_letter_code
_entity_poly.pdbx_strand_id
1 'polypeptide(L)'
;TLPAPGDEPVLSCDQMPGAMENGWSGFFHRAHRLLFRNGVLLLATRQRRDAGHLTDPLGSLIASARTAGFRYLQHIVIIHGHPDGDRITPTPPEGAPPGLIHSDLLVLSAITSA
;
A
#
# COMPACT_ATOMS: atom_id res chain seq x y z
N THR A 1 -6.32 33.94 -7.84
CA THR A 1 -6.79 33.75 -6.46
C THR A 1 -6.37 32.36 -6.03
N LEU A 2 -5.61 32.21 -4.93
CA LEU A 2 -5.24 30.88 -4.43
C LEU A 2 -6.48 30.15 -3.89
N PRO A 3 -6.56 28.81 -3.96
CA PRO A 3 -7.64 28.05 -3.34
C PRO A 3 -7.57 28.16 -1.81
N ALA A 4 -8.73 28.16 -1.16
CA ALA A 4 -8.86 28.25 0.29
C ALA A 4 -8.41 26.95 0.99
N PRO A 5 -7.86 27.01 2.22
CA PRO A 5 -7.48 25.84 2.99
C PRO A 5 -8.75 25.13 3.47
N GLY A 6 -9.18 24.12 2.74
CA GLY A 6 -10.43 23.40 3.00
C GLY A 6 -10.73 22.36 1.93
N ASP A 7 -10.23 22.56 0.70
CA ASP A 7 -10.20 21.53 -0.35
C ASP A 7 -8.92 20.69 -0.23
N GLU A 8 -8.76 19.99 0.89
CA GLU A 8 -7.90 18.79 0.87
C GLU A 8 -8.62 17.79 -0.05
N PRO A 9 -8.02 17.34 -1.17
CA PRO A 9 -8.64 16.28 -1.93
C PRO A 9 -8.72 15.08 -1.00
N VAL A 10 -9.94 14.70 -0.63
CA VAL A 10 -10.17 13.40 -0.02
C VAL A 10 -9.75 12.39 -1.09
N LEU A 11 -8.49 11.98 -1.04
CA LEU A 11 -7.99 10.79 -1.71
C LEU A 11 -8.65 9.61 -1.02
N SER A 12 -9.96 9.47 -1.25
CA SER A 12 -10.67 8.25 -0.94
C SER A 12 -10.08 7.23 -1.89
N CYS A 13 -9.22 6.36 -1.35
CA CYS A 13 -8.61 5.26 -2.09
C CYS A 13 -9.66 4.39 -2.82
N ASP A 14 -10.94 4.52 -2.44
CA ASP A 14 -12.11 3.87 -3.03
C ASP A 14 -12.62 4.50 -4.34
N GLN A 15 -12.09 5.64 -4.79
CA GLN A 15 -12.51 6.31 -6.04
C GLN A 15 -11.39 6.38 -7.09
N MET A 16 -10.83 5.23 -7.46
CA MET A 16 -10.22 5.09 -8.79
C MET A 16 -11.11 4.18 -9.66
N PRO A 17 -12.05 4.77 -10.45
CA PRO A 17 -12.76 4.02 -11.48
C PRO A 17 -11.74 3.33 -12.39
N GLY A 18 -11.86 2.02 -12.57
CA GLY A 18 -10.89 1.21 -13.34
C GLY A 18 -9.85 0.46 -12.51
N ALA A 19 -9.49 0.91 -11.29
CA ALA A 19 -8.51 0.21 -10.45
C ALA A 19 -8.97 -1.20 -10.08
N MET A 20 -10.26 -1.34 -9.77
CA MET A 20 -10.86 -2.55 -9.20
C MET A 20 -11.63 -3.42 -10.18
N GLU A 21 -11.73 -3.06 -11.47
CA GLU A 21 -12.53 -3.82 -12.45
C GLU A 21 -12.08 -5.29 -12.60
N ASN A 22 -10.82 -5.59 -12.22
CA ASN A 22 -10.28 -6.95 -12.05
C ASN A 22 -9.58 -7.14 -10.69
N GLY A 23 -9.89 -6.32 -9.69
CA GLY A 23 -9.20 -6.28 -8.40
C GLY A 23 -7.69 -6.00 -8.53
N TRP A 24 -6.91 -6.54 -7.58
CA TRP A 24 -5.46 -6.31 -7.50
C TRP A 24 -4.68 -6.82 -8.72
N SER A 25 -5.11 -7.92 -9.36
CA SER A 25 -4.41 -8.46 -10.53
C SER A 25 -4.44 -7.51 -11.72
N GLY A 26 -5.58 -6.85 -11.97
CA GLY A 26 -5.71 -5.83 -13.01
C GLY A 26 -4.87 -4.59 -12.73
N PHE A 27 -4.82 -4.16 -11.46
CA PHE A 27 -3.96 -3.06 -11.03
C PHE A 27 -2.50 -3.34 -11.37
N PHE A 28 -1.96 -4.50 -10.97
CA PHE A 28 -0.55 -4.81 -11.21
C PHE A 28 -0.23 -4.93 -12.71
N HIS A 29 -1.10 -5.53 -13.53
CA HIS A 29 -0.86 -5.59 -14.98
C HIS A 29 -0.77 -4.19 -15.62
N ARG A 30 -1.63 -3.26 -15.22
CA ARG A 30 -1.57 -1.87 -15.72
C ARG A 30 -0.34 -1.13 -15.19
N ALA A 31 -0.01 -1.29 -13.91
CA ALA A 31 1.18 -0.69 -13.32
C ALA A 31 2.46 -1.17 -14.04
N HIS A 32 2.56 -2.47 -14.32
CA HIS A 32 3.69 -3.06 -15.06
C HIS A 32 3.84 -2.44 -16.46
N ARG A 33 2.73 -2.23 -17.18
CA ARG A 33 2.72 -1.59 -18.50
C ARG A 33 3.14 -0.12 -18.50
N LEU A 34 2.87 0.61 -17.41
CA LEU A 34 3.15 2.04 -17.31
C LEU A 34 4.56 2.34 -16.82
N LEU A 35 5.17 1.43 -16.08
CA LEU A 35 6.52 1.61 -15.56
C LEU A 35 7.55 1.50 -16.69
N PHE A 36 8.41 2.52 -16.78
CA PHE A 36 9.56 2.51 -17.69
C PHE A 36 10.58 1.45 -17.27
N ARG A 37 11.57 1.14 -18.13
CA ARG A 37 12.64 0.16 -17.81
C ARG A 37 13.25 0.44 -16.44
N ASN A 38 13.37 -0.60 -15.61
CA ASN A 38 13.82 -0.57 -14.20
C ASN A 38 12.90 0.21 -13.23
N GLY A 39 11.65 0.46 -13.61
CA GLY A 39 10.68 1.12 -12.75
C GLY A 39 10.39 0.32 -11.48
N VAL A 40 10.23 1.05 -10.38
CA VAL A 40 9.89 0.52 -9.07
C VAL A 40 8.46 0.92 -8.73
N LEU A 41 7.67 -0.06 -8.27
CA LEU A 41 6.38 0.15 -7.65
C LEU A 41 6.53 0.04 -6.13
N LEU A 42 6.14 1.10 -5.44
CA LEU A 42 6.01 1.12 -3.98
C LEU A 42 4.54 0.91 -3.63
N LEU A 43 4.25 -0.13 -2.85
CA LEU A 43 2.88 -0.45 -2.43
C LEU A 43 2.77 -0.39 -0.92
N ALA A 44 2.10 0.64 -0.42
CA ALA A 44 1.71 0.73 0.99
C ALA A 44 0.47 -0.13 1.22
N THR A 45 0.51 -0.98 2.23
CA THR A 45 -0.59 -1.83 2.65
C THR A 45 -0.63 -1.92 4.17
N ARG A 46 -1.76 -2.35 4.71
CA ARG A 46 -1.92 -2.55 6.16
C ARG A 46 -2.78 -3.77 6.40
N GLN A 47 -2.52 -4.46 7.51
CA GLN A 47 -3.46 -5.45 8.00
C GLN A 47 -4.79 -4.76 8.34
N ARG A 48 -5.89 -5.39 7.93
CA ARG A 48 -7.25 -4.92 8.23
C ARG A 48 -7.85 -5.83 9.28
N ARG A 49 -8.38 -5.25 10.36
CA ARG A 49 -9.27 -5.96 11.28
C ARG A 49 -10.70 -5.56 10.96
N ASP A 50 -11.54 -6.55 10.67
CA ASP A 50 -12.96 -6.37 10.41
C ASP A 50 -13.76 -7.49 11.07
N ALA A 51 -14.85 -7.16 11.76
CA ALA A 51 -15.70 -8.12 12.49
C ALA A 51 -14.93 -9.14 13.38
N GLY A 52 -13.80 -8.71 13.98
CA GLY A 52 -12.95 -9.58 14.80
C GLY A 52 -11.98 -10.48 14.02
N HIS A 53 -12.03 -10.46 12.69
CA HIS A 53 -11.11 -11.19 11.82
C HIS A 53 -9.94 -10.29 11.39
N LEU A 54 -8.73 -10.82 11.50
CA LEU A 54 -7.52 -10.15 11.00
C LEU A 54 -7.25 -10.66 9.58
N THR A 55 -7.38 -9.78 8.60
CA THR A 55 -7.00 -10.06 7.21
C THR A 55 -5.67 -9.38 6.92
N ASP A 56 -4.69 -10.20 6.56
CA ASP A 56 -3.42 -9.74 6.03
C ASP A 56 -3.41 -9.86 4.49
N PRO A 57 -3.46 -8.74 3.75
CA PRO A 57 -3.44 -8.78 2.29
C PRO A 57 -2.04 -9.01 1.70
N LEU A 58 -0.97 -9.05 2.51
CA LEU A 58 0.41 -9.06 2.03
C LEU A 58 0.69 -10.20 1.05
N GLY A 59 0.31 -11.42 1.42
CA GLY A 59 0.54 -12.62 0.61
C GLY A 59 -0.17 -12.56 -0.75
N SER A 60 -1.43 -12.11 -0.77
CA SER A 60 -2.21 -12.02 -2.00
C SER A 60 -1.74 -10.88 -2.91
N LEU A 61 -1.27 -9.77 -2.35
CA LEU A 61 -0.67 -8.66 -3.09
C LEU A 61 0.65 -9.09 -3.74
N ILE A 62 1.53 -9.76 -3.00
CA ILE A 62 2.81 -10.26 -3.54
C ILE A 62 2.56 -11.28 -4.66
N ALA A 63 1.64 -12.23 -4.45
CA ALA A 63 1.30 -13.22 -5.47
C ALA A 63 0.75 -12.56 -6.75
N SER A 64 -0.19 -11.62 -6.60
CA SER A 64 -0.78 -10.88 -7.72
C SER A 64 0.26 -10.05 -8.49
N ALA A 65 1.17 -9.39 -7.78
CA ALA A 65 2.25 -8.63 -8.39
C ALA A 65 3.23 -9.52 -9.17
N ARG A 66 3.60 -10.68 -8.61
CA ARG A 66 4.49 -11.64 -9.28
C ARG A 66 3.88 -12.16 -10.58
N THR A 67 2.60 -12.52 -10.57
CA THR A 67 1.87 -12.94 -11.78
C THR A 67 1.85 -11.85 -12.86
N ALA A 68 1.84 -10.58 -12.47
CA ALA A 68 1.89 -9.44 -13.39
C ALA A 68 3.32 -9.06 -13.83
N GLY A 69 4.35 -9.85 -13.50
CA GLY A 69 5.73 -9.61 -13.94
C GLY A 69 6.55 -8.70 -13.02
N PHE A 70 6.17 -8.53 -11.76
CA PHE A 70 7.01 -7.86 -10.77
C PHE A 70 7.93 -8.83 -10.03
N ARG A 71 9.14 -8.36 -9.71
CA ARG A 71 10.04 -8.97 -8.74
C ARG A 71 9.87 -8.30 -7.39
N TYR A 72 9.71 -9.11 -6.35
CA TYR A 72 9.70 -8.65 -4.97
C TYR A 72 11.12 -8.35 -4.50
N LEU A 73 11.39 -7.11 -4.10
CA LEU A 73 12.73 -6.68 -3.66
C LEU A 73 12.83 -6.58 -2.14
N GLN A 74 11.88 -5.88 -1.51
CA GLN A 74 11.97 -5.58 -0.08
C GLN A 74 10.59 -5.43 0.56
N HIS A 75 10.54 -5.79 1.84
CA HIS A 75 9.47 -5.47 2.79
C HIS A 75 10.01 -4.43 3.77
N ILE A 76 9.31 -3.31 3.93
CA ILE A 76 9.60 -2.35 4.99
C ILE A 76 8.39 -2.31 5.92
N VAL A 77 8.62 -2.52 7.22
CA VAL A 77 7.59 -2.35 8.24
C VAL A 77 7.69 -0.94 8.79
N ILE A 78 6.60 -0.19 8.66
CA ILE A 78 6.44 1.17 9.17
C ILE A 78 5.70 1.06 10.50
N ILE A 79 6.38 1.37 11.60
CA ILE A 79 5.77 1.39 12.93
C ILE A 79 5.15 2.77 13.17
N HIS A 80 3.88 2.79 13.53
CA HIS A 80 3.15 4.01 13.88
C HIS A 80 3.24 4.23 15.39
N GLY A 81 4.31 4.87 15.83
CA GLY A 81 4.57 5.15 17.24
C GLY A 81 5.75 6.08 17.43
N HIS A 82 5.86 6.64 18.63
CA HIS A 82 7.01 7.42 19.04
C HIS A 82 7.84 6.64 20.06
N PRO A 83 9.17 6.84 20.07
CA PRO A 83 10.02 6.27 21.11
C PRO A 83 9.73 6.94 22.46
N ASP A 84 9.61 6.12 23.50
CA ASP A 84 9.42 6.51 24.90
C ASP A 84 10.35 5.64 25.78
N GLY A 85 11.54 6.16 26.07
CA GLY A 85 12.62 5.40 26.71
C GLY A 85 12.98 4.14 25.91
N ASP A 86 12.86 2.97 26.55
CA ASP A 86 13.12 1.65 25.95
C ASP A 86 11.89 1.04 25.27
N ARG A 87 10.85 1.83 25.02
CA ARG A 87 9.58 1.36 24.44
C ARG A 87 9.19 2.20 23.23
N ILE A 88 8.32 1.64 22.41
CA ILE A 88 7.61 2.37 21.35
C ILE A 88 6.16 2.47 21.78
N THR A 89 5.68 3.69 22.00
CA THR A 89 4.29 3.96 22.36
C THR A 89 3.49 4.14 21.06
N PRO A 90 2.42 3.36 20.83
CA PRO A 90 1.61 3.47 19.62
C PRO A 90 1.07 4.89 19.42
N THR A 91 1.20 5.42 18.21
CA THR A 91 0.70 6.74 17.81
C THR A 91 0.15 6.60 16.40
N PRO A 92 -1.00 5.92 16.24
CA PRO A 92 -1.57 5.69 14.94
C PRO A 92 -1.97 7.03 14.27
N PRO A 93 -1.98 7.08 12.92
CA PRO A 93 -2.48 8.24 12.20
C PRO A 93 -3.92 8.58 12.60
N GLU A 94 -4.30 9.85 12.49
CA GLU A 94 -5.67 10.29 12.75
C GLU A 94 -6.65 9.53 11.84
N GLY A 95 -7.77 9.05 12.42
CA GLY A 95 -8.76 8.24 11.71
C GLY A 95 -8.35 6.80 11.39
N ALA A 96 -7.19 6.33 11.88
CA ALA A 96 -6.78 4.94 11.70
C ALA A 96 -7.68 3.96 12.49
N PRO A 97 -7.87 2.72 11.99
CA PRO A 97 -8.59 1.68 12.73
C PRO A 97 -7.96 1.40 14.10
N PRO A 98 -8.77 1.06 15.13
CA PRO A 98 -8.25 0.68 16.44
C PRO A 98 -7.25 -0.49 16.34
N GLY A 99 -6.11 -0.34 17.02
CA GLY A 99 -5.06 -1.37 17.05
C GLY A 99 -4.15 -1.39 15.82
N LEU A 100 -4.22 -0.39 14.93
CA LEU A 100 -3.22 -0.22 13.87
C LEU A 100 -1.87 0.21 14.48
N ILE A 101 -0.93 -0.72 14.58
CA ILE A 101 0.41 -0.45 15.15
C ILE A 101 1.46 -0.29 14.05
N HIS A 102 1.24 -0.92 12.89
CA HIS A 102 2.17 -0.87 11.77
C HIS A 102 1.46 -0.86 10.42
N SER A 103 2.21 -0.53 9.38
CA SER A 103 1.84 -0.73 7.99
C SER A 103 3.04 -1.27 7.23
N ASP A 104 2.78 -1.89 6.10
CA ASP A 104 3.79 -2.53 5.28
C ASP A 104 3.99 -1.74 3.99
N LEU A 105 5.23 -1.59 3.59
CA LEU A 105 5.61 -1.01 2.31
C LEU A 105 6.37 -2.07 1.51
N LEU A 106 5.79 -2.50 0.40
CA LEU A 106 6.43 -3.41 -0.53
C LEU A 106 7.18 -2.63 -1.60
N VAL A 107 8.41 -3.08 -1.87
CA VAL A 107 9.23 -2.58 -2.97
C VAL A 107 9.25 -3.65 -4.05
N LEU A 108 8.74 -3.30 -5.23
CA LEU A 108 8.58 -4.20 -6.36
C LEU A 108 9.27 -3.59 -7.59
N SER A 109 10.05 -4.37 -8.35
CA SER A 109 10.61 -3.90 -9.64
C SER A 109 9.93 -4.59 -10.80
N ALA A 110 9.63 -3.86 -11.86
CA ALA A 110 9.12 -4.46 -13.10
C ALA A 110 10.20 -5.33 -13.76
N ILE A 111 9.88 -6.59 -14.05
CA ILE A 111 10.74 -7.47 -14.86
C ILE A 111 10.46 -7.13 -16.32
N THR A 112 11.46 -6.63 -17.03
CA THR A 112 11.44 -6.57 -18.49
C THR A 112 12.06 -7.84 -19.04
N SER A 113 11.35 -8.56 -19.92
CA SER A 113 12.02 -9.55 -20.76
C SER A 113 13.12 -8.85 -21.54
N ALA A 114 14.32 -9.43 -21.50
CA ALA A 114 15.49 -8.97 -22.25
C ALA A 114 15.26 -9.14 -23.76
#